data_AF-A0A3D0GP38-F1
#
_entry.id   AF-A0A3D0GP38-F1
#
_cell.length_a   1.000
_cell.length_b   1.000
_cell.length_c   1.000
_cell.angle_alpha   90.00
_cell.angle_beta   90.00
_cell.angle_gamma   90.00
#
_symmetry.space_group_name_H-M   'P 1'
#
loop_
_entity.id
_entity.type
_entity.pdbx_description
1 polymer ?
#
loop_
_entity_poly.entity_id
_entity_poly.type
_entity_poly.pdbx_seq_one_letter_code
_entity_poly.pdbx_strand_id
1 'polypeptide(L)' 'MPTYQLTINQQTHTVNVDDDTPLLWVLRDDLTLRGTKFGCGAGACGACTVHLNGAVPNSHF' A
#
# COMPACT_ATOMS: atom_id res chain seq x y z
N MET A 1 -16.69 -6.80 -2.78
CA MET A 1 -15.83 -5.88 -3.56
C MET A 1 -16.38 -4.44 -3.56
N PRO A 2 -16.11 -3.69 -2.49
CA PRO A 2 -16.27 -2.23 -2.45
C PRO A 2 -15.25 -1.51 -3.36
N THR A 3 -15.61 -0.29 -3.76
CA THR A 3 -14.72 0.59 -4.54
C THR A 3 -14.08 1.62 -3.61
N TYR A 4 -12.75 1.69 -3.62
CA TYR A 4 -11.96 2.66 -2.88
C TYR A 4 -11.30 3.67 -3.83
N GLN A 5 -11.24 4.94 -3.41
CA GLN A 5 -10.52 5.99 -4.11
C GLN A 5 -9.30 6.39 -3.28
N LEU A 6 -8.11 6.19 -3.84
CA LEU A 6 -6.82 6.40 -3.19
C LEU A 6 -6.03 7.45 -3.96
N THR A 7 -5.40 8.39 -3.26
CA THR A 7 -4.44 9.32 -3.86
C THR A 7 -3.02 8.83 -3.56
N ILE A 8 -2.29 8.41 -4.59
CA ILE A 8 -0.95 7.85 -4.47
C ILE A 8 -0.02 8.64 -5.39
N ASN A 9 1.10 9.11 -4.85
CA ASN A 9 2.06 9.94 -5.60
C ASN A 9 1.40 11.12 -6.34
N GLN A 10 0.41 11.77 -5.72
CA GLN A 10 -0.40 12.86 -6.28
C GLN A 10 -1.34 12.46 -7.44
N GLN A 11 -1.42 11.17 -7.77
CA GLN A 11 -2.35 10.64 -8.76
C GLN A 11 -3.51 9.92 -8.06
N THR A 12 -4.73 10.17 -8.53
CA THR A 12 -5.92 9.51 -7.98
C THR A 12 -6.14 8.18 -8.70
N HIS A 13 -6.29 7.12 -7.91
CA HIS A 13 -6.55 5.77 -8.37
C HIS A 13 -7.84 5.26 -7.75
N THR A 14 -8.65 4.58 -8.56
CA THR A 14 -9.85 3.90 -8.10
C THR A 14 -9.60 2.41 -8.18
N VAL A 15 -9.78 1.70 -7.07
CA VAL A 15 -9.55 0.26 -6.96
C VAL A 15 -10.80 -0.42 -6.44
N ASN A 16 -11.10 -1.61 -6.96
CA ASN A 16 -12.24 -2.42 -6.54
C ASN A 16 -11.70 -3.71 -5.93
N VAL A 17 -11.61 -3.73 -4.61
CA VAL A 17 -10.95 -4.79 -3.83
C VAL A 17 -11.77 -5.09 -2.58
N ASP A 18 -11.62 -6.28 -2.01
CA ASP A 18 -12.27 -6.59 -0.74
C ASP A 18 -11.62 -5.79 0.40
N ASP A 19 -12.42 -5.47 1.42
CA ASP A 19 -12.04 -4.73 2.63
C ASP A 19 -10.92 -5.42 3.42
N ASP A 20 -10.84 -6.75 3.35
CA ASP A 20 -9.76 -7.53 3.96
C ASP A 20 -8.46 -7.55 3.13
N THR A 21 -8.43 -6.91 1.96
CA THR A 21 -7.27 -6.93 1.06
C THR A 21 -6.14 -6.04 1.61
N PRO A 22 -4.95 -6.59 1.90
CA PRO A 22 -3.82 -5.79 2.38
C PRO A 22 -3.39 -4.71 1.38
N LEU A 23 -3.12 -3.49 1.86
CA LEU A 23 -2.69 -2.35 1.04
C LEU A 23 -1.49 -2.65 0.13
N LEU A 24 -0.58 -3.53 0.59
CA LEU A 24 0.57 -3.96 -0.22
C LEU A 24 0.15 -4.63 -1.53
N TRP A 25 -0.90 -5.46 -1.50
CA TRP A 25 -1.41 -6.15 -2.69
C TRP A 25 -2.10 -5.17 -3.63
N VAL A 26 -2.90 -4.24 -3.09
CA VAL A 26 -3.51 -3.17 -3.87
C VAL A 26 -2.46 -2.33 -4.60
N LEU A 27 -1.38 -1.95 -3.92
CA LEU A 27 -0.30 -1.18 -4.54
C LEU A 27 0.47 -1.99 -5.60
N ARG A 28 0.78 -3.26 -5.32
CA ARG A 28 1.64 -4.08 -6.17
C ARG A 28 0.92 -4.69 -7.37
N ASP A 29 -0.29 -5.20 -7.17
CA ASP A 29 -1.01 -6.01 -8.14
C ASP A 29 -2.03 -5.15 -8.91
N ASP A 30 -2.91 -4.44 -8.22
CA ASP A 30 -3.92 -3.59 -8.88
C ASP A 30 -3.31 -2.33 -9.50
N LEU A 31 -2.40 -1.67 -8.78
CA LEU A 31 -1.79 -0.40 -9.23
C LEU A 31 -0.42 -0.58 -9.88
N THR A 32 0.10 -1.81 -9.92
CA THR A 32 1.40 -2.16 -10.52
C THR A 32 2.60 -1.36 -9.99
N LEU A 33 2.47 -0.74 -8.81
CA LEU A 33 3.52 0.04 -8.14
C LEU A 33 4.50 -0.89 -7.42
N ARG A 34 5.32 -1.61 -8.18
CA ARG A 34 6.24 -2.65 -7.69
C ARG A 34 7.48 -2.14 -6.95
N GLY A 35 7.53 -0.84 -6.63
CA GLY A 35 8.58 -0.21 -5.83
C GLY A 35 8.56 -0.69 -4.38
N THR A 36 7.37 -0.97 -3.83
CA THR A 36 7.18 -1.61 -2.53
C THR A 36 7.42 -3.11 -2.65
N LYS A 37 8.47 -3.61 -1.99
CA LYS A 37 8.82 -5.03 -2.06
C LYS A 37 8.19 -5.78 -0.89
N PHE A 38 7.62 -6.94 -1.18
CA PHE A 38 7.34 -7.92 -0.15
C PHE A 38 8.68 -8.49 0.33
N GLY A 39 9.08 -8.09 1.54
CA GLY A 39 10.28 -8.60 2.20
C GLY A 39 9.92 -9.67 3.23
N CYS A 40 10.06 -9.33 4.51
CA CYS A 40 9.87 -10.27 5.62
C CYS A 40 8.40 -10.66 5.94
N GLY A 41 7.40 -10.00 5.34
CA GLY A 41 5.98 -10.20 5.68
C GLY A 41 5.54 -9.80 7.10
N ALA A 42 6.48 -9.56 8.01
CA ALA A 42 6.26 -9.26 9.43
C ALA A 42 6.69 -7.83 9.84
N GLY A 43 6.85 -6.91 8.87
CA GLY A 43 7.26 -5.51 9.11
C GLY A 43 8.71 -5.28 9.56
N ALA A 44 9.48 -6.32 9.91
CA ALA A 44 10.84 -6.22 10.45
C ALA A 44 11.91 -5.64 9.49
N CYS A 45 11.72 -5.70 8.17
CA CYS A 45 12.75 -5.32 7.18
C CYS A 45 12.57 -3.94 6.52
N GLY A 46 11.43 -3.27 6.72
CA GLY A 46 11.12 -1.98 6.08
C GLY A 46 10.96 -1.99 4.56
N ALA A 47 11.08 -3.12 3.86
CA ALA A 47 11.03 -3.20 2.39
C ALA A 47 9.65 -2.83 1.77
N CYS A 48 8.58 -2.88 2.57
CA CYS A 48 7.21 -2.54 2.18
C CYS A 48 6.74 -1.18 2.74
N THR A 49 7.65 -0.34 3.25
CA THR A 49 7.29 0.96 3.86
C THR A 49 6.72 1.91 2.81
N VAL A 50 5.61 2.56 3.16
CA VAL A 50 4.94 3.59 2.34
C VAL A 50 4.66 4.82 3.19
N HIS A 51 4.58 6.00 2.55
CA HIS A 51 4.15 7.22 3.21
C HIS A 51 2.63 7.35 3.07
N LEU A 52 1.91 7.45 4.19
CA LEU A 52 0.49 7.77 4.22
C LEU A 52 0.33 9.26 4.58
N ASN A 53 -0.31 10.03 3.71
CA ASN A 53 -0.58 11.46 3.93
C ASN A 53 0.68 12.30 4.26
N GLY A 54 1.83 11.94 3.66
CA GLY A 54 3.11 12.62 3.90
C GLY A 54 3.79 12.23 5.21
N ALA A 55 3.17 11.40 6.05
CA ALA A 55 3.80 10.78 7.21
C ALA A 55 4.14 9.32 6.88
N VAL A 56 5.25 8.81 7.39
CA VAL A 56 5.41 7.36 7.50
C VAL A 56 4.48 6.95 8.64
N PRO A 57 3.39 6.18 8.41
CA PRO A 57 2.59 5.65 9.50
C PRO A 57 3.51 4.71 10.30
N ASN A 58 4.07 5.26 11.38
CA ASN A 58 4.68 4.54 12.50
C ASN A 58 5.47 3.29 12.09
N SER A 59 6.67 3.53 11.57
CA SER A 59 7.77 2.56 11.44
C SER A 59 8.38 2.14 12.79
N HIS A 60 7.59 2.19 13.86
CA HIS A 60 8.01 1.79 15.20
C HIS A 60 7.14 0.60 15.63
N PHE A 61 7.79 -0.56 15.67
CA PHE A 61 7.49 -1.56 16.69
C PHE A 61 7.83 -0.98 18.07
#